data_AF-A0A9D1FCK9-F1
#
_entry.id   AF-A0A9D1FCK9-F1
#
_cell.length_a   1.000
_cell.length_b   1.000
_cell.length_c   1.000
_cell.angle_alpha   90.00
_cell.angle_beta   90.00
_cell.angle_gamma   90.00
#
_symmetry.space_group_name_H-M   'P 1'
#
loop_
_entity.id
_entity.type
_entity.pdbx_description
1 polymer ?
#
loop_
_entity_poly.entity_id
_entity_poly.type
_entity_poly.pdbx_seq_one_letter_code
_entity_poly.pdbx_strand_id
1 'polypeptide(L)'
;MVEEQIVEEVLRRLEVSGPRALLIGQRPADSLGYAFTSHAPYDAVLIGSLTAEQLLQFSDSRVLDALLTGIPVYLYEGGLTYRRHSATANRALWGRLTAAERTLRQWGVRFYGGRTGGSGGHTVITAARARQLLAQNQRPPAGAVLTPMARELLEGGGLS
;
A
#
# COMPACT_ATOMS: atom_id res chain seq x y z
N MET A 1 -16.53 -13.07 -36.61
CA MET A 1 -15.18 -12.56 -36.93
C MET A 1 -14.84 -11.21 -36.30
N VAL A 2 -15.80 -10.29 -36.06
CA VAL A 2 -15.50 -8.99 -35.39
C VAL A 2 -15.52 -9.10 -33.85
N GLU A 3 -16.32 -10.00 -33.28
CA GLU A 3 -16.38 -10.20 -31.82
C GLU A 3 -15.09 -10.75 -31.22
N GLU A 4 -14.40 -11.69 -31.89
CA GLU A 4 -13.13 -12.24 -31.42
C GLU A 4 -12.03 -11.18 -31.34
N GLN A 5 -11.95 -10.26 -32.32
CA GLN A 5 -10.96 -9.16 -32.29
C GLN A 5 -11.23 -8.14 -31.18
N ILE A 6 -12.50 -7.90 -30.84
CA ILE A 6 -12.86 -7.01 -29.72
C ILE A 6 -12.51 -7.68 -28.39
N VAL A 7 -12.80 -8.98 -28.25
CA VAL A 7 -12.45 -9.74 -27.05
C VAL A 7 -10.93 -9.83 -26.90
N GLU A 8 -10.19 -10.10 -27.97
CA GLU A 8 -8.73 -10.20 -27.95
C GLU A 8 -8.06 -8.85 -27.66
N GLU A 9 -8.57 -7.73 -28.19
CA GLU A 9 -8.09 -6.38 -27.87
C GLU A 9 -8.46 -5.96 -26.43
N VAL A 10 -9.65 -6.35 -25.94
CA VAL A 10 -10.04 -6.13 -24.54
C VAL A 10 -9.17 -6.96 -23.60
N LEU A 11 -8.90 -8.23 -23.92
CA LEU A 11 -7.98 -9.10 -23.19
C LEU A 11 -6.55 -8.55 -23.23
N ARG A 12 -6.09 -8.04 -24.37
CA ARG A 12 -4.78 -7.38 -24.49
C ARG A 12 -4.68 -6.10 -23.67
N ARG A 13 -5.76 -5.31 -23.57
CA ARG A 13 -5.84 -4.14 -22.67
C ARG A 13 -5.90 -4.53 -21.20
N LEU A 14 -6.51 -5.68 -20.88
CA LEU A 14 -6.51 -6.26 -19.54
C LEU A 14 -5.11 -6.82 -19.17
N GLU A 15 -4.41 -7.45 -20.12
CA GLU A 15 -3.02 -7.95 -19.95
C GLU A 15 -1.99 -6.81 -19.85
N VAL A 16 -2.19 -5.69 -20.55
CA VAL A 16 -1.29 -4.52 -20.50
C VAL A 16 -1.49 -3.69 -19.22
N SER A 17 -2.64 -3.80 -18.56
CA SER A 17 -2.91 -3.04 -17.35
C SER A 17 -2.63 -3.87 -16.10
N GLY A 18 -1.38 -3.84 -15.63
CA GLY A 18 -1.04 -4.34 -14.29
C GLY A 18 -1.98 -3.81 -13.19
N PRO A 19 -1.95 -4.42 -11.99
CA PRO A 19 -2.93 -4.17 -10.95
C PRO A 19 -3.04 -2.67 -10.62
N ARG A 20 -4.27 -2.17 -10.47
CA ARG A 20 -4.54 -0.74 -10.29
C ARG A 20 -4.81 -0.40 -8.83
N ALA A 21 -4.24 0.70 -8.37
CA ALA A 21 -4.53 1.23 -7.04
C ALA A 21 -5.21 2.58 -7.13
N LEU A 22 -6.34 2.74 -6.44
CA LEU A 22 -6.94 4.04 -6.22
C LEU A 22 -6.01 4.89 -5.34
N LEU A 23 -5.52 6.01 -5.87
CA LEU A 23 -4.63 6.89 -5.12
C LEU A 23 -5.42 7.95 -4.35
N ILE A 24 -5.24 7.97 -3.03
CA ILE A 24 -5.75 9.01 -2.12
C ILE A 24 -4.59 9.89 -1.64
N GLY A 25 -4.71 11.20 -1.82
CA GLY A 25 -3.69 12.17 -1.42
C GLY A 25 -2.53 12.29 -2.42
N GLN A 26 -1.34 12.60 -1.91
CA GLN A 26 -0.13 12.79 -2.72
C GLN A 26 0.42 11.47 -3.23
N ARG A 27 1.05 11.48 -4.40
CA ARG A 27 1.68 10.29 -4.96
C ARG A 27 2.87 9.84 -4.09
N PRO A 28 2.90 8.60 -3.59
CA PRO A 28 4.04 8.09 -2.82
C PRO A 28 5.25 7.88 -3.74
N ALA A 29 6.43 7.81 -3.14
CA ALA A 29 7.65 7.46 -3.87
C ALA A 29 7.70 5.98 -4.29
N ASP A 30 7.02 5.08 -3.56
CA ASP A 30 6.89 3.65 -3.88
C ASP A 30 5.41 3.32 -4.17
N SER A 31 5.16 2.81 -5.38
CA SER A 31 3.82 2.45 -5.86
C SER A 31 3.43 1.00 -5.57
N LEU A 32 4.27 0.21 -4.89
CA LEU A 32 4.04 -1.20 -4.58
C LEU A 32 3.85 -2.09 -5.83
N GLY A 33 4.17 -1.59 -7.03
CA GLY A 33 3.91 -2.26 -8.30
C GLY A 33 2.52 -2.00 -8.90
N TYR A 34 1.71 -1.11 -8.30
CA TYR A 34 0.41 -0.73 -8.85
C TYR A 34 0.50 0.46 -9.80
N ALA A 35 -0.37 0.46 -10.81
CA ALA A 35 -0.68 1.65 -11.60
C ALA A 35 -1.73 2.50 -10.86
N PHE A 36 -1.46 3.80 -10.69
CA PHE A 36 -2.41 4.68 -9.98
C PHE A 36 -3.60 5.05 -10.85
N THR A 37 -4.80 4.96 -10.27
CA THR A 37 -6.05 5.43 -10.85
C THR A 37 -6.78 6.35 -9.87
N SER A 38 -7.64 7.21 -10.40
CA SER A 38 -8.57 8.07 -9.63
C SER A 38 -10.02 7.57 -9.67
N HIS A 39 -10.31 6.55 -10.49
CA HIS A 39 -11.65 6.01 -10.71
C HIS A 39 -11.63 4.48 -10.70
N ALA A 40 -12.80 3.88 -10.44
CA ALA A 40 -13.00 2.45 -10.60
C ALA A 40 -12.82 2.02 -12.08
N PRO A 41 -12.41 0.78 -12.35
CA PRO A 41 -12.08 -0.30 -11.41
C PRO A 41 -10.66 -0.19 -10.82
N TYR A 42 -10.49 -0.65 -9.57
CA TYR A 42 -9.20 -0.74 -8.86
C TYR A 42 -9.13 -2.00 -7.98
N ASP A 43 -7.93 -2.55 -7.82
CA ASP A 43 -7.63 -3.78 -7.08
C ASP A 43 -7.12 -3.51 -5.66
N ALA A 44 -6.73 -2.26 -5.39
CA ALA A 44 -6.25 -1.80 -4.10
C ALA A 44 -6.58 -0.32 -3.90
N VAL A 45 -6.55 0.13 -2.66
CA VAL A 45 -6.53 1.55 -2.33
C VAL A 45 -5.17 1.90 -1.72
N LEU A 46 -4.55 2.96 -2.22
CA LEU A 46 -3.29 3.44 -1.73
C LEU A 46 -3.46 4.88 -1.23
N ILE A 47 -3.27 5.06 0.06
CA ILE A 47 -3.23 6.35 0.72
C ILE A 47 -1.78 6.82 0.74
N GLY A 48 -1.46 7.76 -0.14
CA GLY A 48 -0.09 8.24 -0.30
C GLY A 48 0.28 9.36 0.67
N SER A 49 -0.70 10.07 1.24
CA SER A 49 -0.47 11.04 2.31
C SER A 49 -1.73 11.32 3.13
N LEU A 50 -1.57 11.60 4.42
CA LEU A 50 -2.62 12.14 5.28
C LEU A 50 -2.06 13.30 6.13
N THR A 51 -2.83 14.38 6.25
CA THR A 51 -2.55 15.44 7.22
C THR A 51 -2.93 14.97 8.64
N ALA A 52 -2.47 15.69 9.67
CA ALA A 52 -2.84 15.41 11.05
C ALA A 52 -4.36 15.47 11.27
N GLU A 53 -5.02 16.46 10.67
CA GLU A 53 -6.47 16.61 10.72
C GLU A 53 -7.19 15.42 10.07
N GLN A 54 -6.79 15.06 8.85
CA GLN A 54 -7.38 13.93 8.12
C GLN A 54 -7.18 12.60 8.85
N LEU A 55 -6.05 12.42 9.53
CA LEU A 55 -5.82 11.24 10.34
C LEU A 55 -6.73 11.21 11.58
N LEU A 56 -6.94 12.35 12.25
CA LEU A 56 -7.80 12.45 13.43
C LEU A 56 -9.30 12.32 13.11
N GLN A 57 -9.71 12.71 11.90
CA GLN A 57 -11.09 12.68 11.43
C GLN A 57 -11.23 11.79 10.19
N PHE A 58 -10.58 10.63 10.20
CA PHE A 58 -10.55 9.77 9.03
C PHE A 58 -11.95 9.26 8.65
N SER A 59 -12.43 9.65 7.46
CA SER A 59 -13.78 9.33 6.98
C SER A 59 -13.88 9.17 5.46
N ASP A 60 -12.79 8.80 4.77
CA ASP A 60 -12.83 8.62 3.31
C ASP A 60 -13.69 7.41 2.95
N SER A 61 -14.84 7.66 2.33
CA SER A 61 -15.82 6.62 2.00
C SER A 61 -15.22 5.51 1.14
N ARG A 62 -14.36 5.84 0.18
CA ARG A 62 -13.75 4.87 -0.74
C ARG A 62 -12.83 3.91 0.00
N VAL A 63 -12.16 4.40 1.03
CA VAL A 63 -11.32 3.55 1.89
C VAL A 63 -12.19 2.64 2.76
N LEU A 64 -13.26 3.18 3.34
CA LEU A 64 -14.18 2.39 4.16
C LEU A 64 -14.87 1.30 3.33
N ASP A 65 -15.34 1.64 2.13
CA ASP A 65 -15.95 0.70 1.19
C ASP A 65 -14.96 -0.38 0.77
N ALA A 66 -13.70 0.00 0.50
CA ALA A 66 -12.63 -0.96 0.19
C ALA A 66 -12.39 -1.94 1.35
N LEU A 67 -12.33 -1.45 2.59
CA LEU A 67 -12.18 -2.31 3.77
C LEU A 67 -13.37 -3.26 3.95
N LEU A 68 -14.60 -2.78 3.74
CA LEU A 68 -15.82 -3.59 3.84
C LEU A 68 -15.91 -4.67 2.74
N THR A 69 -15.42 -4.37 1.55
CA THR A 69 -15.43 -5.27 0.38
C THR A 69 -14.20 -6.19 0.31
N GLY A 70 -13.26 -6.06 1.24
CA GLY A 70 -12.03 -6.86 1.30
C GLY A 70 -10.94 -6.41 0.32
N ILE A 71 -11.10 -5.26 -0.33
CA ILE A 71 -10.06 -4.65 -1.17
C ILE A 71 -8.93 -4.16 -0.25
N PRO A 72 -7.67 -4.55 -0.51
CA PRO A 72 -6.55 -4.18 0.35
C PRO A 72 -6.30 -2.66 0.33
N VAL A 73 -6.16 -2.09 1.53
CA VAL A 73 -5.83 -0.67 1.72
C VAL A 73 -4.42 -0.54 2.26
N TYR A 74 -3.60 0.28 1.59
CA TYR A 74 -2.23 0.58 1.97
C TYR A 74 -2.07 2.05 2.34
N LEU A 75 -1.26 2.34 3.35
CA LEU A 75 -0.91 3.71 3.75
C LEU A 75 0.61 3.91 3.72
N TYR A 76 1.06 4.91 2.98
CA TYR A 76 2.47 5.27 2.89
C TYR A 76 2.90 6.07 4.13
N GLU A 77 3.79 5.50 4.95
CA GLU A 77 4.25 6.13 6.19
C GLU A 77 5.02 7.44 5.94
N GLY A 78 5.74 7.54 4.83
CA GLY A 78 6.44 8.76 4.43
C GLY A 78 5.48 9.92 4.09
N GLY A 79 4.21 9.61 3.84
CA GLY A 79 3.14 10.56 3.57
C GLY A 79 2.50 11.16 4.83
N LEU A 80 2.85 10.68 6.02
CA LEU A 80 2.38 11.20 7.29
C LEU A 80 3.22 12.40 7.72
N THR A 81 2.88 13.57 7.20
CA THR A 81 3.67 14.81 7.34
C THR A 81 3.92 15.20 8.80
N TYR A 82 2.95 14.92 9.68
CA TYR A 82 3.04 15.24 11.11
C TYR A 82 4.22 14.55 11.81
N ARG A 83 4.68 13.39 11.31
CA ARG A 83 5.82 12.66 11.90
C ARG A 83 7.13 13.45 11.85
N ARG A 84 7.24 14.45 10.95
CA ARG A 84 8.37 15.38 10.89
C ARG A 84 8.49 16.25 12.15
N HIS A 85 7.39 16.44 12.88
CA HIS A 85 7.32 17.27 14.08
C HIS A 85 7.44 16.46 15.38
N SER A 86 7.84 15.18 15.32
CA SER A 86 7.93 14.29 16.48
C SER A 86 8.76 14.84 17.66
N ALA A 87 9.80 15.63 17.38
CA ALA A 87 10.67 16.23 18.40
C ALA A 87 10.06 17.45 19.11
N THR A 88 9.10 18.13 18.47
CA THR A 88 8.56 19.43 18.95
C THR A 88 7.04 19.43 19.16
N ALA A 89 6.37 18.33 18.82
CA ALA A 89 4.91 18.23 18.91
C ALA A 89 4.41 18.20 20.36
N ASN A 90 3.25 18.82 20.58
CA ASN A 90 2.50 18.70 21.82
C ASN A 90 2.22 17.22 22.13
N ARG A 91 2.60 16.75 23.33
CA ARG A 91 2.49 15.33 23.75
C ARG A 91 1.06 14.80 23.69
N ALA A 92 0.06 15.59 24.08
CA ALA A 92 -1.34 15.16 24.07
C ALA A 92 -1.84 14.97 22.63
N LEU A 93 -1.52 15.92 21.74
CA LEU A 93 -1.83 15.80 20.31
C LEU A 93 -1.12 14.61 19.67
N TRP A 94 0.16 14.41 19.99
CA TRP A 94 0.95 13.26 19.53
C TRP A 94 0.33 11.92 19.97
N GLY A 95 -0.15 11.85 21.20
CA GLY A 95 -0.88 10.70 21.71
C GLY A 95 -2.14 10.38 20.90
N ARG A 96 -2.94 11.41 20.57
CA ARG A 96 -4.13 11.26 19.73
C ARG A 96 -3.80 10.79 18.30
N LEU A 97 -2.76 11.34 17.69
CA LEU A 97 -2.32 10.94 16.35
C LEU A 97 -1.83 9.49 16.32
N THR A 98 -1.04 9.10 17.32
CA THR A 98 -0.56 7.72 17.45
C THR A 98 -1.72 6.75 17.70
N ALA A 99 -2.73 7.15 18.48
CA ALA A 99 -3.94 6.35 18.67
C ALA A 99 -4.72 6.18 17.36
N ALA A 100 -4.89 7.25 16.58
CA ALA A 100 -5.55 7.18 15.27
C ALA A 100 -4.82 6.25 14.29
N GLU A 101 -3.48 6.27 14.26
CA GLU A 101 -2.72 5.29 13.46
C GLU A 101 -3.00 3.84 13.88
N ARG A 102 -3.07 3.57 15.19
CA ARG A 102 -3.39 2.23 15.69
C ARG A 102 -4.80 1.81 15.28
N THR A 103 -5.77 2.72 15.35
CA THR A 103 -7.14 2.46 14.89
C THR A 103 -7.16 2.08 13.42
N LEU A 104 -6.45 2.80 12.54
CA LEU A 104 -6.35 2.44 11.11
C LEU A 104 -5.75 1.05 10.91
N ARG A 105 -4.71 0.68 11.68
CA ARG A 105 -4.12 -0.67 11.63
C ARG A 105 -5.12 -1.73 12.08
N GLN A 106 -5.91 -1.47 13.12
CA GLN A 106 -6.96 -2.37 13.61
C GLN A 106 -8.07 -2.57 12.59
N TRP A 107 -8.41 -1.53 11.80
CA TRP A 107 -9.36 -1.64 10.70
C TRP A 107 -8.83 -2.43 9.50
N GLY A 108 -7.54 -2.76 9.47
CA GLY A 108 -6.92 -3.54 8.39
C GLY A 108 -6.09 -2.72 7.39
N VAL A 109 -5.89 -1.42 7.63
CA VAL A 109 -5.00 -0.59 6.80
C VAL A 109 -3.54 -1.03 6.98
N ARG A 110 -2.87 -1.33 5.88
CA ARG A 110 -1.49 -1.84 5.85
C ARG A 110 -0.50 -0.72 5.62
N PHE A 111 0.33 -0.43 6.61
CA PHE A 111 1.31 0.64 6.50
C PHE A 111 2.58 0.15 5.80
N TYR A 112 3.18 0.97 4.94
CA TYR A 112 4.40 0.63 4.19
C TYR A 112 5.30 1.85 3.95
N GLY A 113 6.54 1.61 3.52
CA GLY A 113 7.48 2.68 3.16
C GLY A 113 8.04 3.47 4.35
N GLY A 114 7.87 2.96 5.57
CA GLY A 114 8.49 3.50 6.78
C GLY A 114 9.98 3.18 6.84
N ARG A 115 10.75 4.04 7.53
CA ARG A 115 12.10 3.71 7.96
C ARG A 115 12.01 2.50 8.89
N THR A 116 12.61 1.40 8.47
CA THR A 116 12.85 0.16 9.24
C THR A 116 12.65 0.29 10.75
N GLY A 117 11.67 -0.44 11.31
CA GLY A 117 11.58 -0.71 12.75
C GLY A 117 10.44 -0.01 13.50
N GLY A 118 9.18 -0.42 13.24
CA GLY A 118 8.03 0.05 14.01
C GLY A 118 6.92 -1.00 14.12
N SER A 119 7.07 -1.89 15.10
CA SER A 119 6.09 -2.76 15.77
C SER A 119 4.87 -3.32 15.01
N GLY A 120 4.88 -4.64 14.83
CA GLY A 120 3.74 -5.51 15.17
C GLY A 120 2.70 -5.82 14.08
N GLY A 121 2.84 -5.27 12.87
CA GLY A 121 2.00 -5.64 11.73
C GLY A 121 2.77 -6.45 10.69
N HIS A 122 2.06 -7.31 9.94
CA HIS A 122 2.60 -7.99 8.76
C HIS A 122 3.33 -6.99 7.87
N THR A 123 4.65 -7.13 7.76
CA THR A 123 5.47 -6.22 6.95
C THR A 123 5.06 -6.38 5.49
N VAL A 124 4.60 -5.30 4.85
CA VAL A 124 4.34 -5.31 3.40
C VAL A 124 5.69 -5.32 2.69
N ILE A 125 6.01 -6.40 2.01
CA ILE A 125 7.25 -6.54 1.25
C ILE A 125 6.97 -6.02 -0.15
N THR A 126 7.61 -4.92 -0.48
CA THR A 126 7.56 -4.30 -1.81
C THR A 126 8.55 -4.98 -2.74
N ALA A 127 8.41 -4.81 -4.06
CA ALA A 127 9.36 -5.38 -5.03
C ALA A 127 10.80 -4.89 -4.81
N ALA A 128 10.98 -3.63 -4.43
CA ALA A 128 12.29 -3.08 -4.09
C ALA A 128 12.88 -3.77 -2.85
N ARG A 129 12.05 -3.98 -1.80
CA ARG A 129 12.49 -4.70 -0.60
C ARG A 129 12.76 -6.18 -0.88
N ALA A 130 11.97 -6.81 -1.76
CA ALA A 130 12.20 -8.18 -2.23
C ALA A 130 13.55 -8.31 -2.95
N ARG A 131 13.89 -7.40 -3.87
CA ARG A 131 15.23 -7.37 -4.52
C ARG A 131 16.35 -7.21 -3.51
N GLN A 132 16.17 -6.33 -2.52
CA GLN A 132 17.16 -6.12 -1.47
C GLN A 132 17.33 -7.36 -0.59
N LEU A 133 16.25 -8.06 -0.28
CA LEU A 133 16.28 -9.32 0.47
C LEU A 133 16.97 -10.43 -0.33
N LEU A 134 16.68 -10.56 -1.63
CA LEU A 134 17.38 -11.48 -2.53
C LEU A 134 18.88 -11.18 -2.61
N ALA A 135 19.26 -9.90 -2.79
CA ALA A 135 20.66 -9.47 -2.83
C ALA A 135 21.40 -9.73 -1.50
N GLN A 136 20.67 -9.79 -0.38
CA GLN A 136 21.21 -10.06 0.95
C GLN A 136 21.06 -11.52 1.39
N ASN A 137 20.56 -12.42 0.51
CA ASN A 137 20.20 -13.82 0.83
C ASN A 137 19.32 -13.96 2.09
N GLN A 138 18.46 -12.96 2.35
CA GLN A 138 17.55 -12.95 3.48
C GLN A 138 16.14 -13.35 3.03
N ARG A 139 15.46 -14.15 3.86
CA ARG A 139 14.04 -14.47 3.63
C ARG A 139 13.14 -13.35 4.17
N PRO A 140 11.96 -13.13 3.56
CA PRO A 140 10.95 -12.25 4.14
C PRO A 140 10.60 -12.70 5.57
N PRO A 141 10.38 -11.77 6.51
CA PRO A 141 9.95 -12.11 7.86
C PRO A 141 8.63 -12.90 7.84
N ALA A 142 8.48 -13.85 8.77
CA ALA A 142 7.32 -14.74 8.83
C ALA A 142 6.01 -13.94 8.94
N GLY A 143 5.06 -14.24 8.05
CA GLY A 143 3.79 -13.51 7.95
C GLY A 143 3.87 -12.21 7.15
N ALA A 144 4.95 -11.91 6.43
CA ALA A 144 4.98 -10.75 5.55
C ALA A 144 3.94 -10.85 4.41
N VAL A 145 3.25 -9.75 4.14
CA VAL A 145 2.35 -9.65 2.97
C VAL A 145 3.17 -9.19 1.78
N LEU A 146 3.31 -10.07 0.79
CA LEU A 146 4.02 -9.74 -0.45
C LEU A 146 3.10 -8.94 -1.37
N THR A 147 3.60 -7.86 -1.96
CA THR A 147 2.94 -7.27 -3.13
C THR A 147 3.02 -8.24 -4.31
N PRO A 148 2.13 -8.16 -5.32
CA PRO A 148 2.17 -9.06 -6.48
C PRO A 148 3.58 -9.14 -7.12
N MET A 149 4.21 -7.99 -7.35
CA MET A 149 5.56 -7.93 -7.92
C MET A 149 6.65 -8.45 -6.96
N ALA A 150 6.49 -8.30 -5.64
CA ALA A 150 7.42 -8.89 -4.67
C ALA A 150 7.29 -10.41 -4.61
N ARG A 151 6.07 -10.91 -4.75
CA ARG A 151 5.77 -12.34 -4.82
C ARG A 151 6.43 -12.95 -6.05
N GLU A 152 6.23 -12.35 -7.22
CA GLU A 152 6.88 -12.78 -8.47
C GLU A 152 8.41 -12.84 -8.36
N LEU A 153 9.04 -11.85 -7.75
CA LEU A 153 10.50 -11.82 -7.58
C LEU A 153 11.01 -12.89 -6.61
N LEU A 154 10.28 -13.16 -5.52
CA LEU A 154 10.70 -14.11 -4.49
C LEU A 154 10.36 -15.56 -4.83
N GLU A 155 9.28 -15.80 -5.58
CA GLU A 155 8.85 -17.13 -6.03
C GLU A 155 9.52 -17.51 -7.36
N GLY A 156 9.75 -16.55 -8.26
CA GLY A 156 10.42 -16.73 -9.55
C GLY A 156 11.95 -16.81 -9.50
N GLY A 157 12.57 -16.53 -8.35
CA GLY A 157 14.02 -16.70 -8.11
C GLY A 157 14.44 -18.12 -7.72
N GLY A 158 13.51 -19.07 -7.77
CA GLY A 158 13.71 -20.46 -7.36
C GLY A 158 13.65 -21.46 -8.50
N LEU A 159 14.17 -21.16 -9.70
CA LEU A 159 14.45 -22.19 -10.71
C LEU A 159 15.73 -21.86 -11.49
N SER A 160 16.68 -22.80 -11.36
CA SER A 160 17.97 -22.98 -12.05
C SER A 160 19.15 -22.15 -11.57
#